data_AF-A0A428SAY7-F1
#
_entry.id   AF-A0A428SAY7-F1
#
_cell.length_a   1.000
_cell.length_b   1.000
_cell.length_c   1.000
_cell.angle_alpha   90.00
_cell.angle_beta   90.00
_cell.angle_gamma   90.00
#
_symmetry.space_group_name_H-M   'P 1'
#
loop_
_entity.id
_entity.type
_entity.pdbx_description
1 polymer ?
#
loop_
_entity_poly.entity_id
_entity_poly.type
_entity_poly.pdbx_seq_one_letter_code
_entity_poly.pdbx_strand_id
1 'polypeptide(L)'
;MDRTTRPLLDLTIDNITENVNAVNSTCDDARFRFLMERLVTHLHDFARETRLSTNEWQAAIQFLTQVGQICTDVRQEFILLSDVLGLSLLVDSIDHPKPPASTEGTVLGPFHTHEAPKIENGRLISQDPDGEPMLVVCSVKDTQGKPIPGVLVDVWETDSKGFYDVQHADRTGPDGRAIVQSDEDGMFYFSAITPVPYPIPHDGPVGRLLAKLNRHQYRPSHFHFMFNKPGYDPLITALYIRDSPYERSDAVFGVKESLLVRLKSVSDVEGYAEKYGVPPSTRLMEYDFVLVTEDESNQIRTEKALEAIQKQGVTGMKVIDGLPVPDVD
;
A
#
# COMPACT_ATOMS: atom_id res chain seq x y z
N MET A 1 21.10 -22.63 -31.15
CA MET A 1 19.94 -22.64 -32.05
C MET A 1 19.83 -21.25 -32.65
N ASP A 2 19.72 -21.19 -33.97
CA ASP A 2 19.70 -19.97 -34.76
C ASP A 2 18.45 -19.13 -34.39
N ARG A 3 18.62 -18.12 -33.52
CA ARG A 3 17.55 -17.15 -33.20
C ARG A 3 17.47 -16.16 -34.36
N THR A 4 16.89 -16.60 -35.47
CA THR A 4 16.58 -15.72 -36.59
C THR A 4 15.56 -14.68 -36.12
N THR A 5 16.05 -13.51 -35.72
CA THR A 5 15.22 -12.31 -35.56
C THR A 5 14.46 -12.12 -36.86
N ARG A 6 13.12 -12.19 -36.84
CA ARG A 6 12.30 -11.80 -38.01
C ARG A 6 12.83 -10.47 -38.53
N PRO A 7 13.03 -10.30 -39.85
CA PRO A 7 13.36 -9.01 -40.40
C PRO A 7 12.29 -8.00 -39.96
N LEU A 8 12.73 -6.90 -39.35
CA LEU A 8 11.82 -5.82 -38.97
C LEU A 8 11.09 -5.32 -40.22
N LEU A 9 9.79 -5.09 -40.11
CA LEU A 9 9.03 -4.46 -41.18
C LEU A 9 9.50 -3.00 -41.36
N ASP A 10 9.20 -2.40 -42.52
CA ASP A 10 9.34 -0.95 -42.69
C ASP A 10 8.51 -0.22 -41.64
N LEU A 11 9.10 0.71 -40.89
CA LEU A 11 8.51 1.24 -39.66
C LEU A 11 7.45 2.31 -39.97
N THR A 12 6.23 2.08 -39.49
CA THR A 12 5.12 3.03 -39.52
C THR A 12 4.58 3.27 -38.12
N ILE A 13 3.76 4.31 -37.97
CA ILE A 13 3.03 4.60 -36.71
C ILE A 13 2.14 3.41 -36.30
N ASP A 14 1.64 2.66 -37.28
CA ASP A 14 0.70 1.56 -37.07
C ASP A 14 1.39 0.25 -36.69
N ASN A 15 2.60 -0.03 -37.22
CA ASN A 15 3.28 -1.32 -37.03
C ASN A 15 4.46 -1.31 -36.03
N ILE A 16 4.84 -0.13 -35.50
CA ILE A 16 5.98 -0.03 -34.56
C ILE A 16 5.79 -0.89 -33.30
N THR A 17 4.54 -1.01 -32.81
CA THR A 17 4.22 -1.85 -31.63
C THR A 17 4.52 -3.32 -31.89
N GLU A 18 4.10 -3.85 -33.04
CA GLU A 18 4.35 -5.25 -33.42
C GLU A 18 5.85 -5.52 -33.54
N ASN A 19 6.59 -4.59 -34.15
CA ASN A 19 8.04 -4.68 -34.28
C ASN A 19 8.76 -4.70 -32.92
N VAL A 20 8.40 -3.80 -32.00
CA VAL A 20 8.99 -3.77 -30.65
C VAL A 20 8.69 -5.07 -29.89
N ASN A 21 7.45 -5.55 -29.94
CA ASN A 21 7.07 -6.81 -29.30
C ASN A 21 7.79 -8.00 -29.92
N ALA A 22 7.95 -8.04 -31.25
CA ALA A 22 8.69 -9.10 -31.93
C ALA A 22 10.15 -9.17 -31.48
N VAL A 23 10.83 -8.03 -31.32
CA VAL A 23 12.22 -7.98 -30.81
C VAL A 23 12.29 -8.45 -29.35
N ASN A 24 11.39 -7.94 -28.50
CA ASN A 24 11.33 -8.29 -27.08
C ASN A 24 10.93 -9.76 -26.85
N SER A 25 10.29 -10.41 -27.81
CA SER A 25 9.83 -11.80 -27.69
C SER A 25 10.95 -12.85 -27.57
N THR A 26 12.19 -12.45 -27.85
CA THR A 26 13.39 -13.30 -27.77
C THR A 26 13.87 -13.57 -26.33
N CYS A 27 13.22 -12.98 -25.33
CA CYS A 27 13.44 -13.27 -23.92
C CYS A 27 12.95 -14.68 -23.55
N ASP A 28 13.75 -15.42 -22.77
CA ASP A 28 13.42 -16.78 -22.33
C ASP A 28 12.42 -16.82 -21.15
N ASP A 29 12.32 -15.73 -20.38
CA ASP A 29 11.34 -15.61 -19.29
C ASP A 29 9.96 -15.26 -19.85
N ALA A 30 9.06 -16.26 -19.85
CA ALA A 30 7.71 -16.12 -20.38
C ALA A 30 6.87 -15.06 -19.64
N ARG A 31 7.04 -14.92 -18.31
CA ARG A 31 6.30 -13.92 -17.51
C ARG A 31 6.83 -12.52 -17.80
N PHE A 32 8.14 -12.33 -17.81
CA PHE A 32 8.74 -11.05 -18.13
C PHE A 32 8.39 -10.61 -19.55
N ARG A 33 8.46 -11.52 -20.52
CA ARG A 33 8.04 -11.26 -21.91
C ARG A 33 6.59 -10.78 -21.99
N PHE A 34 5.67 -11.46 -21.30
CA PHE A 34 4.27 -11.05 -21.25
C PHE A 34 4.09 -9.64 -20.66
N LEU A 35 4.76 -9.34 -19.54
CA LEU A 35 4.71 -8.02 -18.92
C LEU A 35 5.21 -6.92 -19.87
N MET A 36 6.34 -7.15 -20.55
CA MET A 36 6.89 -6.19 -21.50
C MET A 36 6.01 -5.99 -22.74
N GLU A 37 5.43 -7.08 -23.27
CA GLU A 37 4.49 -7.01 -24.39
C GLU A 37 3.27 -6.15 -24.03
N ARG A 38 2.66 -6.38 -22.85
CA ARG A 38 1.52 -5.59 -22.39
C ARG A 38 1.90 -4.14 -22.13
N LEU A 39 3.04 -3.90 -21.47
CA LEU A 39 3.51 -2.54 -21.18
C LEU A 39 3.72 -1.72 -22.46
N VAL A 40 4.45 -2.26 -23.43
CA VAL A 40 4.70 -1.60 -24.72
C VAL A 40 3.40 -1.33 -25.45
N THR A 41 2.50 -2.31 -25.49
CA THR A 41 1.18 -2.17 -26.13
C THR A 41 0.39 -1.03 -25.52
N HIS A 42 0.20 -1.02 -24.20
CA HIS A 42 -0.56 0.04 -23.52
C HIS A 42 0.11 1.42 -23.62
N LEU A 43 1.45 1.49 -23.59
CA LEU A 43 2.18 2.75 -23.74
C LEU A 43 2.02 3.34 -25.16
N HIS A 44 2.12 2.50 -26.19
CA HIS A 44 1.94 2.93 -27.57
C HIS A 44 0.48 3.30 -27.88
N ASP A 45 -0.48 2.54 -27.34
CA ASP A 45 -1.91 2.84 -27.49
C ASP A 45 -2.27 4.17 -26.82
N PHE A 46 -1.76 4.45 -25.61
CA PHE A 46 -1.90 5.76 -24.97
C PHE A 46 -1.38 6.89 -25.87
N ALA A 47 -0.17 6.73 -26.41
CA ALA A 47 0.42 7.76 -27.29
C ALA A 47 -0.40 7.98 -28.57
N ARG A 48 -0.96 6.92 -29.17
CA ARG A 48 -1.84 7.00 -30.35
C ARG A 48 -3.17 7.65 -30.02
N GLU A 49 -3.81 7.22 -28.94
CA GLU A 49 -5.12 7.70 -28.47
C GLU A 49 -5.08 9.20 -28.21
N THR A 50 -4.05 9.68 -27.50
CA THR A 50 -3.93 11.10 -27.14
C THR A 50 -3.28 11.94 -28.23
N ARG A 51 -2.72 11.32 -29.28
CA ARG A 51 -1.91 11.98 -30.31
C ARG A 51 -0.75 12.75 -29.66
N LEU A 52 -0.05 12.09 -28.72
CA LEU A 52 0.98 12.68 -27.87
C LEU A 52 2.01 13.47 -28.70
N SER A 53 2.12 14.78 -28.44
CA SER A 53 3.07 15.63 -29.13
C SER A 53 4.49 15.46 -28.58
N THR A 54 5.50 15.82 -29.38
CA THR A 54 6.91 15.82 -28.95
C THR A 54 7.13 16.67 -27.70
N ASN A 55 6.44 17.81 -27.58
CA ASN A 55 6.57 18.70 -26.43
C ASN A 55 6.00 18.06 -25.15
N GLU A 56 4.83 17.42 -25.23
CA GLU A 56 4.23 16.71 -24.09
C GLU A 56 5.08 15.50 -23.69
N TRP A 57 5.57 14.73 -24.67
CA TRP A 57 6.51 13.63 -24.43
C TRP A 57 7.78 14.12 -23.72
N GLN A 58 8.40 15.20 -24.20
CA GLN A 58 9.61 15.76 -23.58
C GLN A 58 9.33 16.24 -22.15
N ALA A 59 8.16 16.86 -21.90
CA ALA A 59 7.76 17.26 -20.57
C ALA A 59 7.57 16.05 -19.62
N ALA A 60 6.99 14.94 -20.11
CA ALA A 60 6.86 13.71 -19.35
C ALA A 60 8.22 13.07 -19.02
N ILE A 61 9.15 13.05 -19.99
CA ILE A 61 10.53 12.58 -19.74
C ILE A 61 11.23 13.42 -18.67
N GLN A 62 11.11 14.76 -18.75
CA GLN A 62 11.67 15.65 -17.72
C GLN A 62 11.02 15.42 -16.36
N PHE A 63 9.70 15.23 -16.30
CA PHE A 63 8.98 14.92 -15.07
C PHE A 63 9.51 13.63 -14.43
N LEU A 64 9.55 12.52 -15.18
CA LEU A 64 10.05 11.24 -14.67
C LEU A 64 11.53 11.31 -14.26
N THR A 65 12.34 12.08 -14.98
CA THR A 65 13.74 12.33 -14.62
C THR A 65 13.83 13.03 -13.25
N GLN A 66 13.02 14.06 -13.02
CA GLN A 66 12.99 14.77 -11.73
C GLN A 66 12.46 13.90 -10.59
N VAL A 67 11.50 13.00 -10.87
CA VAL A 67 11.00 12.02 -9.89
C VAL A 67 12.15 11.12 -9.44
N GLY A 68 12.95 10.59 -10.38
CA GLY A 68 14.13 9.80 -10.03
C GLY A 68 15.18 10.58 -9.26
N GLN A 69 15.48 11.83 -9.67
CA GLN A 69 16.54 12.64 -9.07
C GLN A 69 16.30 13.06 -7.61
N ILE A 70 15.02 13.16 -7.19
CA ILE A 70 14.68 13.54 -5.81
C ILE A 70 14.56 12.33 -4.87
N CYS A 71 14.61 11.11 -5.40
CA CYS A 71 14.59 9.91 -4.58
C CYS A 71 15.88 9.79 -3.76
N THR A 72 15.75 9.36 -2.51
CA THR A 72 16.83 9.05 -1.55
C THR A 72 16.48 7.78 -0.76
N ASP A 73 17.35 7.35 0.14
CA ASP A 73 17.09 6.19 1.02
C ASP A 73 15.85 6.38 1.92
N VAL A 74 15.45 7.62 2.18
CA VAL A 74 14.29 7.97 3.03
C VAL A 74 13.16 8.66 2.26
N ARG A 75 13.33 8.89 0.95
CA ARG A 75 12.30 9.50 0.08
C ARG A 75 12.17 8.70 -1.20
N GLN A 76 11.02 8.07 -1.42
CA GLN A 76 10.73 7.33 -2.65
C GLN A 76 9.64 8.03 -3.47
N GLU A 77 10.03 9.01 -4.28
CA GLU A 77 9.09 9.80 -5.09
C GLU A 77 8.43 8.95 -6.20
N PHE A 78 9.08 7.87 -6.67
CA PHE A 78 8.44 6.91 -7.58
C PHE A 78 7.31 6.10 -6.92
N ILE A 79 7.49 5.71 -5.65
CA ILE A 79 6.42 5.08 -4.87
C ILE A 79 5.30 6.09 -4.66
N LEU A 80 5.63 7.34 -4.29
CA LEU A 80 4.62 8.38 -4.14
C LEU A 80 3.86 8.67 -5.44
N LEU A 81 4.54 8.66 -6.60
CA LEU A 81 3.90 8.78 -7.90
C LEU A 81 2.93 7.62 -8.16
N SER A 82 3.34 6.39 -7.83
CA SER A 82 2.47 5.20 -7.90
C SER A 82 1.24 5.35 -6.99
N ASP A 83 1.43 5.85 -5.77
CA ASP A 83 0.36 6.06 -4.78
C ASP A 83 -0.68 7.07 -5.29
N VAL A 84 -0.24 8.25 -5.77
CA VAL A 84 -1.18 9.29 -6.22
C VAL A 84 -1.84 8.98 -7.56
N LEU A 85 -1.34 7.99 -8.31
CA LEU A 85 -1.97 7.45 -9.51
C LEU A 85 -2.86 6.23 -9.20
N GLY A 86 -2.91 5.78 -7.93
CA GLY A 86 -3.69 4.63 -7.48
C GLY A 86 -3.11 3.26 -7.86
N LEU A 87 -1.90 3.22 -8.41
CA LEU A 87 -1.27 1.98 -8.86
C LEU A 87 -0.86 1.09 -7.68
N SER A 88 -0.32 1.67 -6.61
CA SER A 88 0.13 0.90 -5.43
C SER A 88 -1.02 0.10 -4.80
N LEU A 89 -2.17 0.74 -4.61
CA LEU A 89 -3.36 0.08 -4.06
C LEU A 89 -3.92 -0.99 -5.01
N LEU A 90 -3.87 -0.73 -6.31
CA LEU A 90 -4.31 -1.70 -7.32
C LEU A 90 -3.43 -2.96 -7.30
N VAL A 91 -2.11 -2.79 -7.24
CA VAL A 91 -1.15 -3.90 -7.17
C VAL A 91 -1.36 -4.71 -5.89
N ASP A 92 -1.46 -4.05 -4.73
CA ASP A 92 -1.76 -4.71 -3.45
C ASP A 92 -3.05 -5.54 -3.52
N SER A 93 -4.11 -4.97 -4.08
CA SER A 93 -5.40 -5.67 -4.20
C SER A 93 -5.38 -6.87 -5.15
N ILE A 94 -4.46 -6.88 -6.13
CA ILE A 94 -4.26 -8.01 -7.05
C ILE A 94 -3.44 -9.11 -6.36
N ASP A 95 -2.38 -8.74 -5.64
CA ASP A 95 -1.44 -9.69 -5.05
C ASP A 95 -1.93 -10.28 -3.72
N HIS A 96 -2.70 -9.51 -2.94
CA HIS A 96 -3.27 -9.89 -1.66
C HIS A 96 -4.80 -9.80 -1.67
N PRO A 97 -5.50 -10.58 -2.51
CA PRO A 97 -6.95 -10.49 -2.61
C PRO A 97 -7.62 -10.93 -1.30
N LYS A 98 -8.47 -10.06 -0.76
CA LYS A 98 -9.14 -10.31 0.53
C LYS A 98 -10.55 -10.89 0.32
N PRO A 99 -10.89 -12.07 0.86
CA PRO A 99 -12.26 -12.59 0.85
C PRO A 99 -13.21 -11.71 1.68
N PRO A 100 -14.54 -11.81 1.45
CA PRO A 100 -15.51 -11.10 2.28
C PRO A 100 -15.29 -11.36 3.78
N ALA A 101 -15.49 -10.32 4.59
CA ALA A 101 -15.29 -10.34 6.06
C ALA A 101 -13.84 -10.47 6.56
N SER A 102 -12.84 -10.56 5.68
CA SER A 102 -11.44 -10.35 6.07
C SER A 102 -11.07 -8.86 6.10
N THR A 103 -10.02 -8.50 6.83
CA THR A 103 -9.56 -7.10 6.85
C THR A 103 -8.91 -6.73 5.52
N GLU A 104 -9.33 -5.61 4.96
CA GLU A 104 -8.80 -5.12 3.69
C GLU A 104 -7.39 -4.56 3.83
N GLY A 105 -6.56 -4.82 2.82
CA GLY A 105 -5.27 -4.15 2.66
C GLY A 105 -5.41 -2.70 2.19
N THR A 106 -4.39 -1.89 2.46
CA THR A 106 -4.23 -0.56 1.86
C THR A 106 -2.74 -0.22 1.69
N VAL A 107 -2.44 0.94 1.11
CA VAL A 107 -1.07 1.35 0.79
C VAL A 107 -0.14 1.35 2.01
N LEU A 108 1.05 0.76 1.86
CA LEU A 108 2.13 0.83 2.84
C LEU A 108 2.57 2.28 3.10
N GLY A 109 2.63 3.09 2.04
CA GLY A 109 3.23 4.41 2.07
C GLY A 109 4.76 4.36 2.22
N PRO A 110 5.43 5.53 2.14
CA PRO A 110 6.88 5.58 2.03
C PRO A 110 7.64 5.62 3.37
N PHE A 111 6.96 5.48 4.51
CA PHE A 111 7.52 5.81 5.84
C PHE A 111 7.68 4.62 6.80
N HIS A 112 7.38 3.39 6.34
CA HIS A 112 7.74 2.18 7.09
C HIS A 112 9.26 2.02 7.14
N THR A 113 9.78 1.53 8.27
CA THR A 113 11.22 1.22 8.45
C THR A 113 11.40 -0.03 9.28
N HIS A 114 12.57 -0.66 9.16
CA HIS A 114 12.95 -1.82 9.97
C HIS A 114 13.53 -1.46 11.35
N GLU A 115 13.46 -0.19 11.76
CA GLU A 115 14.03 0.30 13.02
C GLU A 115 13.04 0.27 14.19
N ALA A 116 11.77 -0.09 13.94
CA ALA A 116 10.74 -0.12 14.95
C ALA A 116 11.14 -1.08 16.10
N PRO A 117 11.17 -0.61 17.36
CA PRO A 117 11.51 -1.46 18.48
C PRO A 117 10.39 -2.44 18.79
N LYS A 118 10.73 -3.68 19.13
CA LYS A 118 9.76 -4.61 19.71
C LYS A 118 9.45 -4.20 21.15
N ILE A 119 8.17 -4.05 21.48
CA ILE A 119 7.71 -3.65 22.81
C ILE A 119 6.72 -4.67 23.39
N GLU A 120 6.56 -4.63 24.70
CA GLU A 120 5.46 -5.31 25.39
C GLU A 120 4.13 -4.57 25.17
N ASN A 121 3.01 -5.28 25.30
CA ASN A 121 1.70 -4.65 25.20
C ASN A 121 1.52 -3.57 26.28
N GLY A 122 0.87 -2.46 25.90
CA GLY A 122 0.57 -1.31 26.76
C GLY A 122 1.68 -0.26 26.83
N ARG A 123 2.80 -0.44 26.13
CA ARG A 123 3.86 0.57 26.10
C ARG A 123 3.49 1.73 25.17
N LEU A 124 4.01 2.92 25.50
CA LEU A 124 3.88 4.13 24.71
C LEU A 124 4.85 4.10 23.51
N ILE A 125 4.36 4.44 22.33
CA ILE A 125 5.14 4.40 21.07
C ILE A 125 5.56 5.77 20.54
N SER A 126 5.00 6.86 21.07
CA SER A 126 5.34 8.24 20.69
C SER A 126 5.83 9.03 21.90
N GLN A 127 6.87 9.84 21.71
CA GLN A 127 7.41 10.76 22.72
C GLN A 127 6.96 12.22 22.49
N ASP A 128 6.03 12.46 21.57
CA ASP A 128 5.53 13.81 21.28
C ASP A 128 4.71 14.37 22.46
N PRO A 129 5.19 15.43 23.14
CA PRO A 129 4.49 16.00 24.28
C PRO A 129 3.20 16.76 23.90
N ASP A 130 3.04 17.12 22.63
CA ASP A 130 1.90 17.91 22.15
C ASP A 130 0.75 17.02 21.62
N GLY A 131 0.96 15.70 21.54
CA GLY A 131 -0.05 14.74 21.07
C GLY A 131 -1.16 14.45 22.07
N GLU A 132 -2.41 14.38 21.60
CA GLU A 132 -3.55 13.94 22.43
C GLU A 132 -3.40 12.43 22.72
N PRO A 133 -3.36 11.98 23.99
CA PRO A 133 -3.14 10.56 24.29
C PRO A 133 -4.26 9.65 23.77
N MET A 134 -3.86 8.54 23.16
CA MET A 134 -4.76 7.49 22.67
C MET A 134 -4.31 6.11 23.16
N LEU A 135 -5.27 5.25 23.50
CA LEU A 135 -5.09 3.82 23.70
C LEU A 135 -5.61 3.09 22.45
N VAL A 136 -4.79 2.20 21.90
CA VAL A 136 -5.19 1.30 20.81
C VAL A 136 -5.33 -0.10 21.38
N VAL A 137 -6.51 -0.70 21.23
CA VAL A 137 -6.81 -2.08 21.68
C VAL A 137 -7.37 -2.85 20.51
N CYS A 138 -6.63 -3.86 20.05
CA CYS A 138 -7.01 -4.61 18.87
C CYS A 138 -6.96 -6.12 19.12
N SER A 139 -7.66 -6.87 18.28
CA SER A 139 -7.62 -8.33 18.25
C SER A 139 -7.22 -8.82 16.85
N VAL A 140 -6.67 -10.02 16.77
CA VAL A 140 -6.36 -10.71 15.52
C VAL A 140 -6.99 -12.09 15.53
N LYS A 141 -7.82 -12.38 14.54
CA LYS A 141 -8.48 -13.67 14.35
C LYS A 141 -8.38 -14.15 12.90
N ASP A 142 -8.64 -15.44 12.67
CA ASP A 142 -8.76 -15.99 11.32
C ASP A 142 -10.18 -15.81 10.75
N THR A 143 -10.38 -16.25 9.51
CA THR A 143 -11.68 -16.21 8.81
C THR A 143 -12.78 -17.05 9.48
N GLN A 144 -12.42 -17.93 10.43
CA GLN A 144 -13.34 -18.74 11.22
C GLN A 144 -13.61 -18.12 12.61
N GLY A 145 -13.02 -16.97 12.91
CA GLY A 145 -13.17 -16.25 14.16
C GLY A 145 -12.30 -16.78 15.30
N LYS A 146 -11.35 -17.68 15.03
CA LYS A 146 -10.42 -18.18 16.04
C LYS A 146 -9.29 -17.16 16.27
N PRO A 147 -8.93 -16.85 17.52
CA PRO A 147 -7.83 -15.95 17.81
C PRO A 147 -6.51 -16.49 17.28
N ILE A 148 -5.64 -15.58 16.81
CA ILE A 148 -4.31 -15.92 16.28
C ILE A 148 -3.25 -15.38 17.23
N PRO A 149 -2.59 -16.24 18.03
CA PRO A 149 -1.56 -15.82 18.94
C PRO A 149 -0.20 -15.63 18.27
N GLY A 150 0.59 -14.74 18.84
CA GLY A 150 1.98 -14.50 18.45
C GLY A 150 2.14 -13.91 17.05
N VAL A 151 1.17 -13.15 16.55
CA VAL A 151 1.28 -12.33 15.34
C VAL A 151 2.13 -11.13 15.66
N LEU A 152 3.15 -10.84 14.85
CA LEU A 152 3.91 -9.60 14.97
C LEU A 152 3.19 -8.52 14.19
N VAL A 153 2.98 -7.37 14.83
CA VAL A 153 2.27 -6.23 14.25
C VAL A 153 3.17 -5.01 14.33
N ASP A 154 3.70 -4.61 13.19
CA ASP A 154 4.39 -3.34 13.02
C ASP A 154 3.33 -2.24 12.98
N VAL A 155 3.50 -1.21 13.79
CA VAL A 155 2.60 -0.07 13.89
C VAL A 155 3.39 1.23 13.75
N TRP A 156 2.86 2.20 13.00
CA TRP A 156 3.49 3.50 12.86
C TRP A 156 2.48 4.63 12.55
N GLU A 157 2.80 5.83 13.01
CA GLU A 157 2.00 7.04 12.86
C GLU A 157 2.87 8.30 12.72
N THR A 158 2.24 9.43 12.45
CA THR A 158 2.88 10.75 12.50
C THR A 158 2.87 11.32 13.92
N ASP A 159 3.73 12.30 14.18
CA ASP A 159 3.61 13.21 15.31
C ASP A 159 2.34 14.10 15.21
N SER A 160 2.08 14.91 16.24
CA SER A 160 0.95 15.86 16.32
C SER A 160 0.99 16.96 15.25
N LYS A 161 2.11 17.10 14.53
CA LYS A 161 2.30 18.07 13.44
C LYS A 161 2.19 17.41 12.06
N GLY A 162 1.96 16.11 12.00
CA GLY A 162 1.78 15.36 10.76
C GLY A 162 3.08 14.92 10.10
N PHE A 163 4.17 14.76 10.86
CA PHE A 163 5.44 14.24 10.35
C PHE A 163 5.76 12.88 10.95
N TYR A 164 6.19 11.93 10.13
CA TYR A 164 6.86 10.72 10.62
C TYR A 164 8.25 11.07 11.13
N ASP A 165 8.74 10.34 12.13
CA ASP A 165 10.09 10.50 12.70
C ASP A 165 11.20 10.62 11.65
N VAL A 166 11.18 9.79 10.60
CA VAL A 166 12.17 9.77 9.50
C VAL A 166 12.20 11.05 8.65
N GLN A 167 11.20 11.92 8.78
CA GLN A 167 11.17 13.20 8.09
C GLN A 167 11.92 14.30 8.87
N HIS A 168 12.22 14.08 10.14
CA HIS A 168 12.96 15.02 10.98
C HIS A 168 14.47 14.85 10.77
N ALA A 169 15.15 15.93 10.37
CA ALA A 169 16.58 15.92 10.09
C ALA A 169 17.45 15.70 11.35
N ASP A 170 16.92 16.04 12.53
CA ASP A 170 17.54 15.91 13.84
C ASP A 170 17.08 14.65 14.60
N ARG A 171 16.42 13.71 13.92
CA ARG A 171 16.00 12.42 14.47
C ARG A 171 17.15 11.72 15.20
N THR A 172 16.91 11.32 16.44
CA THR A 172 17.88 10.60 17.29
C THR A 172 17.60 9.10 17.41
N GLY A 173 16.42 8.65 16.98
CA GLY A 173 15.99 7.26 17.01
C GLY A 173 14.55 7.10 16.51
N PRO A 174 14.00 5.87 16.55
CA PRO A 174 12.62 5.62 16.18
C PRO A 174 11.63 6.26 17.16
N ASP A 175 10.63 6.94 16.62
CA ASP A 175 9.49 7.48 17.39
C ASP A 175 8.19 7.35 16.59
N GLY A 176 7.06 7.23 17.30
CA GLY A 176 5.74 6.99 16.68
C GLY A 176 5.65 5.64 15.96
N ARG A 177 6.48 4.65 16.35
CA ARG A 177 6.54 3.32 15.73
C ARG A 177 6.94 2.23 16.72
N ALA A 178 6.39 1.02 16.54
CA ALA A 178 6.76 -0.14 17.34
C ALA A 178 6.38 -1.46 16.65
N ILE A 179 6.90 -2.57 17.18
CA ILE A 179 6.42 -3.93 16.87
C ILE A 179 5.78 -4.49 18.14
N VAL A 180 4.48 -4.75 18.10
CA VAL A 180 3.71 -5.41 19.17
C VAL A 180 3.40 -6.85 18.78
N GLN A 181 3.00 -7.67 19.76
CA GLN A 181 2.70 -9.08 19.51
C GLN A 181 1.35 -9.46 20.12
N SER A 182 0.53 -10.19 19.35
CA SER A 182 -0.74 -10.71 19.86
C SER A 182 -0.52 -11.79 20.92
N ASP A 183 -1.34 -11.76 21.97
CA ASP A 183 -1.33 -12.75 23.05
C ASP A 183 -2.14 -14.02 22.71
N GLU A 184 -2.34 -14.90 23.69
CA GLU A 184 -3.06 -16.18 23.52
C GLU A 184 -4.52 -16.01 23.05
N ASP A 185 -5.14 -14.88 23.39
CA ASP A 185 -6.50 -14.53 22.98
C ASP A 185 -6.50 -13.70 21.68
N GLY A 186 -5.34 -13.55 21.03
CA GLY A 186 -5.17 -12.77 19.81
C GLY A 186 -5.16 -11.26 20.06
N MET A 187 -5.09 -10.80 21.30
CA MET A 187 -5.15 -9.39 21.66
C MET A 187 -3.78 -8.73 21.61
N PHE A 188 -3.73 -7.49 21.15
CA PHE A 188 -2.55 -6.61 21.27
C PHE A 188 -3.01 -5.18 21.54
N TYR A 189 -2.20 -4.43 22.28
CA TYR A 189 -2.54 -3.05 22.64
C TYR A 189 -1.29 -2.23 22.94
N PHE A 190 -1.40 -0.92 22.75
CA PHE A 190 -0.32 0.02 23.00
C PHE A 190 -0.89 1.44 23.22
N SER A 191 -0.10 2.30 23.86
CA SER A 191 -0.42 3.72 23.98
C SER A 191 0.26 4.49 22.85
N ALA A 192 -0.47 5.46 22.31
CA ALA A 192 -0.13 6.24 21.13
C ALA A 192 -0.61 7.69 21.33
N ILE A 193 -0.50 8.50 20.29
CA ILE A 193 -1.20 9.79 20.22
C ILE A 193 -2.32 9.71 19.19
N THR A 194 -3.31 10.60 19.24
CA THR A 194 -4.38 10.65 18.24
C THR A 194 -3.81 11.14 16.90
N PRO A 195 -3.91 10.37 15.80
CA PRO A 195 -3.40 10.81 14.51
C PRO A 195 -4.08 12.08 13.98
N VAL A 196 -3.28 12.93 13.32
CA VAL A 196 -3.76 14.16 12.67
C VAL A 196 -3.73 13.99 11.14
N PRO A 197 -4.56 14.75 10.37
CA PRO A 197 -4.45 14.77 8.92
C PRO A 197 -3.14 15.44 8.53
N TYR A 198 -2.47 14.93 7.50
CA TYR A 198 -1.17 15.45 7.10
C TYR A 198 -0.99 15.46 5.57
N PRO A 199 -0.19 16.40 5.03
CA PRO A 199 0.15 16.41 3.62
C PRO A 199 1.19 15.34 3.28
N ILE A 200 1.03 14.63 2.17
CA ILE A 200 2.15 13.87 1.57
C ILE A 200 3.27 14.83 1.13
N PRO A 201 4.53 14.36 0.96
CA PRO A 201 5.60 15.18 0.40
C PRO A 201 5.19 15.84 -0.92
N HIS A 202 5.21 17.17 -0.95
CA HIS A 202 4.65 17.97 -2.05
C HIS A 202 5.60 19.04 -2.61
N ASP A 203 6.82 19.10 -2.10
CA ASP A 203 7.91 19.93 -2.61
C ASP A 203 8.54 19.35 -3.90
N GLY A 204 8.21 18.10 -4.25
CA GLY A 204 8.71 17.38 -5.40
C GLY A 204 7.85 17.48 -6.67
N PRO A 205 8.23 16.73 -7.73
CA PRO A 205 7.44 16.63 -8.94
C PRO A 205 6.00 16.15 -8.69
N VAL A 206 5.77 15.21 -7.77
CA VAL A 206 4.42 14.70 -7.48
C VAL A 206 3.53 15.82 -6.94
N GLY A 207 4.03 16.64 -6.02
CA GLY A 207 3.28 17.81 -5.53
C GLY A 207 2.93 18.80 -6.65
N ARG A 208 3.85 19.06 -7.58
CA ARG A 208 3.57 19.88 -8.77
C ARG A 208 2.52 19.25 -9.69
N LEU A 209 2.54 17.94 -9.86
CA LEU A 209 1.52 17.21 -10.62
C LEU A 209 0.14 17.37 -9.98
N LEU A 210 0.03 17.16 -8.67
CA LEU A 210 -1.24 17.35 -7.94
C LEU A 210 -1.77 18.77 -8.06
N ALA A 211 -0.89 19.77 -7.90
CA ALA A 211 -1.28 21.17 -8.09
C ALA A 211 -1.80 21.44 -9.50
N LYS A 212 -1.16 20.88 -10.55
CA LYS A 212 -1.64 20.98 -11.94
C LYS A 212 -2.99 20.29 -12.16
N LEU A 213 -3.26 19.21 -11.44
CA LEU A 213 -4.53 18.48 -11.46
C LEU A 213 -5.60 19.10 -10.54
N ASN A 214 -5.30 20.21 -9.87
CA ASN A 214 -6.16 20.83 -8.86
C ASN A 214 -6.57 19.84 -7.74
N ARG A 215 -5.62 18.98 -7.33
CA ARG A 215 -5.76 18.03 -6.23
C ARG A 215 -5.00 18.51 -5.00
N HIS A 216 -5.57 18.31 -3.82
CA HIS A 216 -4.84 18.51 -2.57
C HIS A 216 -3.90 17.34 -2.27
N GLN A 217 -2.93 17.59 -1.38
CA GLN A 217 -1.91 16.64 -0.94
C GLN A 217 -2.24 15.93 0.38
N TYR A 218 -3.35 16.28 1.02
CA TYR A 218 -3.66 15.75 2.35
C TYR A 218 -4.17 14.31 2.35
N ARG A 219 -3.74 13.58 3.37
CA ARG A 219 -4.32 12.32 3.82
C ARG A 219 -5.14 12.55 5.09
N PRO A 220 -6.26 11.83 5.28
CA PRO A 220 -7.00 11.86 6.54
C PRO A 220 -6.16 11.29 7.68
N SER A 221 -6.53 11.60 8.93
CA SER A 221 -5.93 10.98 10.12
C SER A 221 -6.02 9.45 10.06
N HIS A 222 -4.90 8.76 10.25
CA HIS A 222 -4.88 7.31 10.26
C HIS A 222 -3.70 6.73 11.01
N PHE A 223 -3.83 5.45 11.35
CA PHE A 223 -2.81 4.62 11.97
C PHE A 223 -2.44 3.49 11.04
N HIS A 224 -1.16 3.22 10.82
CA HIS A 224 -0.72 2.10 9.98
C HIS A 224 -0.48 0.82 10.76
N PHE A 225 -0.74 -0.31 10.11
CA PHE A 225 -0.50 -1.65 10.63
C PHE A 225 0.10 -2.54 9.54
N MET A 226 1.10 -3.33 9.89
CA MET A 226 1.60 -4.41 9.05
C MET A 226 1.71 -5.69 9.89
N PHE A 227 0.98 -6.71 9.48
CA PHE A 227 0.89 -7.99 10.17
C PHE A 227 1.79 -9.01 9.49
N ASN A 228 2.59 -9.70 10.30
CA ASN A 228 3.44 -10.79 9.84
C ASN A 228 3.29 -12.02 10.73
N LYS A 229 2.87 -13.13 10.11
CA LYS A 229 2.74 -14.44 10.75
C LYS A 229 2.94 -15.53 9.70
N PRO A 230 3.91 -16.46 9.87
CA PRO A 230 4.05 -17.58 8.95
C PRO A 230 2.76 -18.38 8.79
N GLY A 231 2.39 -18.70 7.55
CA GLY A 231 1.15 -19.40 7.19
C GLY A 231 -0.06 -18.49 6.98
N TYR A 232 0.10 -17.18 7.18
CA TYR A 232 -0.91 -16.16 6.88
C TYR A 232 -0.41 -15.21 5.79
N ASP A 233 -1.32 -14.83 4.90
CA ASP A 233 -1.05 -13.83 3.88
C ASP A 233 -0.70 -12.49 4.56
N PRO A 234 0.41 -11.85 4.17
CA PRO A 234 0.76 -10.54 4.70
C PRO A 234 -0.41 -9.56 4.61
N LEU A 235 -0.59 -8.76 5.66
CA LEU A 235 -1.58 -7.69 5.67
C LEU A 235 -0.88 -6.38 5.97
N ILE A 236 -0.85 -5.50 4.99
CA ILE A 236 -0.53 -4.09 5.17
C ILE A 236 -1.85 -3.33 5.12
N THR A 237 -2.16 -2.57 6.17
CA THR A 237 -3.41 -1.83 6.26
C THR A 237 -3.25 -0.55 7.07
N ALA A 238 -4.32 0.24 7.14
CA ALA A 238 -4.40 1.40 7.99
C ALA A 238 -5.83 1.56 8.50
N LEU A 239 -5.98 2.08 9.72
CA LEU A 239 -7.26 2.47 10.27
C LEU A 239 -7.41 3.99 10.19
N TYR A 240 -8.47 4.43 9.54
CA TYR A 240 -8.75 5.84 9.27
C TYR A 240 -9.77 6.37 10.26
N ILE A 241 -9.55 7.56 10.80
CA ILE A 241 -10.49 8.16 11.75
C ILE A 241 -11.70 8.73 10.98
N ARG A 242 -12.89 8.26 11.37
CA ARG A 242 -14.17 8.78 10.86
C ARG A 242 -14.31 10.28 11.11
N ASP A 243 -14.89 10.95 10.12
CA ASP A 243 -15.14 12.39 10.12
C ASP A 243 -13.84 13.23 10.14
N SER A 244 -12.68 12.60 9.91
CA SER A 244 -11.42 13.31 9.63
C SER A 244 -11.59 14.18 8.39
N PRO A 245 -11.00 15.39 8.36
CA PRO A 245 -10.74 16.09 7.10
C PRO A 245 -10.12 15.13 6.07
N TYR A 246 -10.55 15.25 4.81
CA TYR A 246 -10.05 14.45 3.69
C TYR A 246 -10.40 12.96 3.68
N GLU A 247 -11.29 12.47 4.56
CA GLU A 247 -11.78 11.07 4.57
C GLU A 247 -12.21 10.62 3.16
N ARG A 248 -12.94 11.47 2.44
CA ARG A 248 -13.52 11.15 1.13
C ARG A 248 -12.67 11.61 -0.04
N SER A 249 -11.46 12.08 0.22
CA SER A 249 -10.60 12.68 -0.81
C SER A 249 -9.12 12.40 -0.58
N ASP A 250 -8.75 11.33 0.14
CA ASP A 250 -7.37 10.93 0.40
C ASP A 250 -6.50 11.02 -0.87
N ALA A 251 -5.38 11.73 -0.78
CA ALA A 251 -4.49 12.01 -1.90
C ALA A 251 -3.91 10.74 -2.56
N VAL A 252 -3.91 9.61 -1.84
CA VAL A 252 -3.39 8.31 -2.31
C VAL A 252 -4.46 7.22 -2.40
N PHE A 253 -5.74 7.60 -2.28
CA PHE A 253 -6.89 6.70 -2.42
C PHE A 253 -6.92 5.53 -1.42
N GLY A 254 -6.29 5.65 -0.25
CA GLY A 254 -6.13 4.53 0.69
C GLY A 254 -7.36 4.22 1.55
N VAL A 255 -8.33 5.15 1.63
CA VAL A 255 -9.51 5.00 2.50
C VAL A 255 -10.48 3.97 1.94
N LYS A 256 -10.87 3.03 2.80
CA LYS A 256 -11.94 2.05 2.56
C LYS A 256 -12.95 2.11 3.70
N GLU A 257 -14.23 1.91 3.39
CA GLU A 257 -15.32 2.04 4.36
C GLU A 257 -15.16 1.10 5.57
N SER A 258 -14.64 -0.11 5.33
CA SER A 258 -14.36 -1.15 6.33
C SER A 258 -13.21 -0.81 7.28
N LEU A 259 -12.33 0.11 6.87
CA LEU A 259 -11.14 0.56 7.60
C LEU A 259 -11.37 1.87 8.37
N LEU A 260 -12.57 2.45 8.28
CA LEU A 260 -12.91 3.66 8.99
C LEU A 260 -13.43 3.37 10.41
N VAL A 261 -12.75 3.92 11.41
CA VAL A 261 -13.04 3.73 12.83
C VAL A 261 -13.52 5.01 13.50
N ARG A 262 -14.46 4.90 14.44
CA ARG A 262 -14.86 6.01 15.32
C ARG A 262 -14.07 5.91 16.61
N LEU A 263 -13.35 6.96 16.96
CA LEU A 263 -12.70 7.04 18.26
C LEU A 263 -13.75 7.14 19.36
N LYS A 264 -13.51 6.41 20.44
CA LYS A 264 -14.24 6.47 21.71
C LYS A 264 -13.38 7.18 22.75
N SER A 265 -13.91 7.31 23.97
CA SER A 265 -13.12 7.55 25.16
C SER A 265 -12.96 6.24 25.93
N VAL A 266 -11.87 6.08 26.67
CA VAL A 266 -11.67 4.90 27.52
C VAL A 266 -12.82 4.71 28.52
N SER A 267 -13.42 5.81 29.02
CA SER A 267 -14.60 5.78 29.89
C SER A 267 -15.84 5.15 29.25
N ASP A 268 -15.88 5.01 27.92
CA ASP A 268 -17.02 4.42 27.21
C ASP A 268 -17.03 2.89 27.34
N VAL A 269 -15.93 2.28 27.83
CA VAL A 269 -15.82 0.85 28.08
C VAL A 269 -15.52 0.60 29.55
N GLU A 270 -16.46 -0.07 30.23
CA GLU A 270 -16.36 -0.34 31.67
C GLU A 270 -15.07 -1.11 32.01
N GLY A 271 -14.35 -0.64 33.03
CA GLY A 271 -13.13 -1.26 33.54
C GLY A 271 -11.87 -1.05 32.69
N TYR A 272 -11.94 -0.46 31.48
CA TYR A 272 -10.75 -0.27 30.64
C TYR A 272 -9.71 0.68 31.27
N ALA A 273 -10.14 1.76 31.91
CA ALA A 273 -9.23 2.69 32.57
C ALA A 273 -8.36 1.99 33.63
N GLU A 274 -8.97 1.12 34.43
CA GLU A 274 -8.29 0.34 35.46
C GLU A 274 -7.44 -0.78 34.85
N LYS A 275 -7.99 -1.52 33.87
CA LYS A 275 -7.31 -2.62 33.18
C LYS A 275 -6.03 -2.17 32.49
N TYR A 276 -6.06 -1.06 31.78
CA TYR A 276 -4.94 -0.56 30.98
C TYR A 276 -4.13 0.54 31.68
N GLY A 277 -4.57 1.00 32.85
CA GLY A 277 -3.85 2.01 33.63
C GLY A 277 -3.78 3.39 32.97
N VAL A 278 -4.80 3.77 32.20
CA VAL A 278 -4.87 5.05 31.49
C VAL A 278 -6.04 5.92 31.99
N PRO A 279 -5.95 7.26 31.89
CA PRO A 279 -7.05 8.13 32.25
C PRO A 279 -8.37 7.78 31.52
N PRO A 280 -9.55 7.91 32.17
CA PRO A 280 -10.83 7.66 31.51
C PRO A 280 -11.09 8.57 30.29
N SER A 281 -10.46 9.75 30.24
CA SER A 281 -10.57 10.70 29.14
C SER A 281 -9.67 10.38 27.93
N THR A 282 -8.77 9.40 28.05
CA THR A 282 -7.89 8.98 26.95
C THR A 282 -8.73 8.51 25.75
N ARG A 283 -8.33 8.89 24.53
CA ARG A 283 -9.00 8.42 23.31
C ARG A 283 -8.83 6.91 23.18
N LEU A 284 -9.81 6.23 22.62
CA LEU A 284 -9.79 4.79 22.44
C LEU A 284 -10.07 4.43 20.98
N MET A 285 -9.14 3.70 20.38
CA MET A 285 -9.33 3.01 19.10
C MET A 285 -9.45 1.50 19.36
N GLU A 286 -10.54 0.91 18.88
CA GLU A 286 -10.76 -0.54 18.92
C GLU A 286 -10.97 -1.09 17.52
N TYR A 287 -10.38 -2.24 17.22
CA TYR A 287 -10.56 -2.92 15.94
C TYR A 287 -10.26 -4.42 16.01
N ASP A 288 -11.07 -5.22 15.32
CA ASP A 288 -10.87 -6.66 15.17
C ASP A 288 -10.31 -6.97 13.78
N PHE A 289 -9.02 -7.30 13.71
CA PHE A 289 -8.38 -7.72 12.47
C PHE A 289 -8.69 -9.17 12.15
N VAL A 290 -8.96 -9.44 10.88
CA VAL A 290 -9.20 -10.77 10.34
C VAL A 290 -8.15 -11.08 9.29
N LEU A 291 -7.24 -11.99 9.63
CA LEU A 291 -6.20 -12.46 8.71
C LEU A 291 -6.68 -13.66 7.91
N VAL A 292 -6.07 -13.82 6.74
CA VAL A 292 -6.37 -14.87 5.76
C VAL A 292 -5.12 -15.73 5.64
N THR A 293 -5.28 -17.03 5.49
CA THR A 293 -4.13 -17.92 5.29
C THR A 293 -3.48 -17.67 3.91
N GLU A 294 -2.21 -18.02 3.77
CA GLU A 294 -1.53 -17.95 2.46
C GLU A 294 -2.26 -18.80 1.42
N ASP A 295 -2.76 -19.98 1.81
CA ASP A 295 -3.50 -20.89 0.93
C ASP A 295 -4.81 -20.30 0.42
N GLU A 296 -5.62 -19.69 1.31
CA GLU A 296 -6.87 -19.01 0.93
C GLU A 296 -6.59 -17.84 -0.03
N SER A 297 -5.59 -17.01 0.27
CA SER A 297 -5.19 -15.88 -0.59
C SER A 297 -4.71 -16.36 -1.97
N ASN A 298 -3.86 -17.39 -2.00
CA ASN A 298 -3.34 -17.99 -3.22
C ASN A 298 -4.44 -18.56 -4.10
N GLN A 299 -5.42 -19.26 -3.51
CA GLN A 299 -6.55 -19.78 -4.26
C GLN A 299 -7.36 -18.65 -4.93
N ILE A 300 -7.70 -17.61 -4.17
CA ILE A 300 -8.46 -16.46 -4.71
C ILE A 300 -7.66 -15.73 -5.78
N ARG A 301 -6.34 -15.57 -5.59
CA ARG A 301 -5.45 -14.94 -6.56
C ARG A 301 -5.43 -15.72 -7.88
N THR A 302 -5.32 -17.04 -7.81
CA THR A 302 -5.39 -17.91 -8.99
C THR A 302 -6.73 -17.81 -9.71
N GLU A 303 -7.85 -17.86 -8.98
CA GLU A 303 -9.20 -17.72 -9.55
C GLU A 303 -9.36 -16.37 -10.28
N LYS A 304 -8.98 -15.28 -9.62
CA LYS A 304 -9.04 -13.93 -10.21
C LYS A 304 -8.11 -13.76 -11.42
N ALA A 305 -6.93 -14.37 -11.39
CA ALA A 305 -6.02 -14.36 -12.52
C ALA A 305 -6.62 -15.05 -13.74
N LEU A 306 -7.28 -16.20 -13.56
CA LEU A 306 -7.99 -16.89 -14.64
C LEU A 306 -9.15 -16.05 -15.21
N GLU A 307 -9.95 -15.43 -14.34
CA GLU A 307 -11.01 -14.52 -14.79
C GLU A 307 -10.45 -13.32 -15.57
N ALA A 308 -9.32 -12.75 -15.13
CA ALA A 308 -8.68 -11.62 -15.80
C ALA A 308 -8.18 -12.01 -17.20
N ILE A 309 -7.54 -13.17 -17.34
CA ILE A 309 -7.12 -13.74 -18.63
C ILE A 309 -8.33 -13.86 -19.57
N GLN A 310 -9.43 -14.44 -19.09
CA GLN A 310 -10.65 -14.61 -19.88
C GLN A 310 -11.24 -13.27 -20.34
N LYS A 311 -11.30 -12.28 -19.45
CA LYS A 311 -11.80 -10.93 -19.77
C LYS A 311 -10.94 -10.20 -20.79
N GLN A 312 -9.63 -10.42 -20.78
CA GLN A 312 -8.71 -9.83 -21.75
C GLN A 312 -8.77 -10.52 -23.13
N GLY A 313 -9.41 -11.70 -23.23
CA GLY A 313 -9.51 -12.46 -24.47
C GLY A 313 -8.17 -13.04 -24.95
N VAL A 314 -7.18 -13.14 -24.05
CA VAL A 314 -5.85 -13.69 -24.38
C VAL A 314 -5.90 -15.21 -24.29
N THR A 315 -5.57 -15.90 -25.37
CA THR A 315 -5.53 -17.37 -25.44
C THR A 315 -4.12 -17.90 -25.17
N GLY A 316 -3.99 -19.20 -24.82
CA GLY A 316 -2.69 -19.81 -24.55
C GLY A 316 -2.03 -19.23 -23.30
N MET A 317 -2.78 -19.16 -22.19
CA MET A 317 -2.30 -18.64 -20.91
C MET A 317 -2.59 -19.67 -19.82
N LYS A 318 -1.65 -19.83 -18.89
CA LYS A 318 -1.80 -20.59 -17.64
C LYS A 318 -1.53 -19.69 -16.45
N VAL A 319 -1.85 -20.17 -15.25
CA VAL A 319 -1.54 -19.47 -14.00
C VAL A 319 -0.48 -20.27 -13.23
N ILE A 320 0.64 -19.62 -12.90
CA ILE A 320 1.72 -20.16 -12.06
C ILE A 320 1.87 -19.20 -10.88
N ASP A 321 1.76 -19.72 -9.66
CA ASP A 321 1.85 -18.93 -8.41
C ASP A 321 0.95 -17.68 -8.40
N GLY A 322 -0.29 -17.83 -8.89
CA GLY A 322 -1.27 -16.74 -8.97
C GLY A 322 -1.03 -15.73 -10.11
N LEU A 323 0.01 -15.92 -10.93
CA LEU A 323 0.37 -15.02 -12.03
C LEU A 323 0.01 -15.61 -13.40
N PRO A 324 -0.60 -14.82 -14.30
CA PRO A 324 -0.75 -15.18 -15.71
C PRO A 324 0.61 -15.37 -16.39
N VAL A 325 0.83 -16.54 -17.00
CA VAL A 325 2.03 -16.87 -17.77
C VAL A 325 1.59 -17.44 -19.12
N PRO A 326 2.17 -16.99 -20.24
CA PRO A 326 1.94 -17.60 -21.55
C PRO A 326 2.22 -19.10 -21.51
N ASP A 327 1.27 -19.88 -22.04
CA ASP A 327 1.42 -21.31 -22.26
C ASP A 327 2.21 -21.52 -23.55
N VAL A 328 3.53 -21.36 -23.41
CA VAL A 328 4.48 -21.62 -24.48
C VAL A 328 4.95 -23.06 -24.41
N ASP A 329 4.29 -23.92 -25.18
CA ASP A 329 4.90 -25.14 -25.71
C ASP A 329 5.73 -24.80 -26.96
#